data_AF-A0A928DPY3-F1
#
_entry.id   AF-A0A928DPY3-F1
#
_cell.length_a   1.000
_cell.length_b   1.000
_cell.length_c   1.000
_cell.angle_alpha   90.00
_cell.angle_beta   90.00
_cell.angle_gamma   90.00
#
_symmetry.space_group_name_H-M   'P 1'
#
loop_
_entity.id
_entity.type
_entity.pdbx_description
1 polymer ?
#
loop_
_entity_poly.entity_id
_entity_poly.type
_entity_poly.pdbx_seq_one_letter_code
_entity_poly.pdbx_strand_id
1 'polypeptide(L)'
;MKLCENLMLYAQGELEGAEKARFEEHLKDCASCQKELAFLTQMDEALSAPAAPAGVVEELFSKTTRKKSFLAGWKPVFASTALLGVALFVTFMGLQPDKAAFDANEVIAYMSENLDAEYQSFAEDLAAFEEEF
;
A
#
# COMPACT_ATOMS: atom_id res chain seq x y z
N MET A 1 13.19 -5.09 -31.95
CA MET A 1 12.83 -6.13 -30.96
C MET A 1 13.32 -5.79 -29.55
N LYS A 2 14.61 -5.52 -29.31
CA LYS A 2 15.14 -5.16 -27.98
C LYS A 2 14.55 -3.90 -27.31
N LEU A 3 13.83 -3.06 -28.05
CA LEU A 3 13.20 -1.87 -27.46
C LEU A 3 11.75 -2.13 -27.06
N CYS A 4 11.10 -3.17 -27.61
CA CYS A 4 9.70 -3.48 -27.32
C CYS A 4 9.48 -3.89 -25.86
N GLU A 5 10.49 -4.51 -25.23
CA GLU A 5 10.46 -4.91 -23.82
C GLU A 5 10.38 -3.71 -22.85
N ASN A 6 10.77 -2.52 -23.29
CA ASN A 6 10.73 -1.31 -22.48
C ASN A 6 9.35 -0.64 -22.45
N LEU A 7 8.34 -1.22 -23.12
CA LEU A 7 6.99 -0.64 -23.19
C LEU A 7 6.36 -0.45 -21.81
N MET A 8 6.51 -1.41 -20.91
CA MET A 8 5.96 -1.32 -19.55
C MET A 8 6.65 -0.22 -18.73
N LEU A 9 7.98 -0.13 -18.81
CA LEU A 9 8.77 0.90 -18.16
C LEU A 9 8.40 2.30 -18.68
N TYR A 10 8.18 2.42 -19.99
CA TYR A 10 7.73 3.67 -20.60
C TYR A 10 6.33 4.06 -20.14
N ALA A 11 5.39 3.11 -20.13
CA ALA A 11 4.01 3.35 -19.71
C ALA A 11 3.90 3.79 -18.25
N GLN A 12 4.77 3.27 -17.37
CA GLN A 12 4.83 3.65 -15.96
C GLN A 12 5.66 4.92 -15.70
N GLY A 13 6.27 5.51 -16.75
CA GLY A 13 7.10 6.71 -16.63
C GLY A 13 8.48 6.47 -16.02
N GLU A 14 8.96 5.22 -15.98
CA GLU A 14 10.25 4.84 -15.39
C GLU A 14 11.43 5.00 -16.36
N LEU A 15 11.18 5.23 -17.65
CA LEU A 15 12.25 5.57 -18.61
C LEU A 15 12.61 7.05 -18.54
N GLU A 16 13.90 7.34 -18.41
CA GLU A 16 14.43 8.70 -18.34
C GLU A 16 15.49 8.99 -19.43
N GLY A 17 15.71 10.28 -19.68
CA GLY A 17 16.81 10.78 -20.50
C GLY A 17 16.92 10.12 -21.88
N ALA A 18 18.09 9.54 -22.16
CA ALA A 18 18.42 8.96 -23.45
C ALA A 18 17.64 7.67 -23.78
N GLU A 19 17.23 6.91 -22.77
CA GLU A 19 16.48 5.67 -22.97
C GLU A 19 15.04 5.96 -23.40
N LYS A 20 14.41 6.95 -22.74
CA LYS A 20 13.10 7.45 -23.14
C LYS A 20 13.11 7.95 -24.58
N ALA A 21 14.07 8.80 -24.95
CA ALA A 21 14.17 9.34 -26.31
C ALA A 21 14.33 8.24 -27.38
N ARG A 22 15.13 7.21 -27.10
CA ARG A 22 15.29 6.06 -28.00
C ARG A 22 14.02 5.23 -28.14
N PHE A 23 13.28 5.05 -27.05
CA PHE A 23 12.01 4.34 -27.08
C PHE A 23 10.92 5.15 -27.81
N GLU A 24 10.88 6.48 -27.63
CA GLU A 24 9.99 7.37 -28.37
C GLU A 24 10.29 7.35 -29.89
N GLU A 25 11.55 7.23 -30.29
CA GLU A 25 11.91 7.03 -31.69
C GLU A 25 11.40 5.67 -32.20
N HIS A 26 11.59 4.59 -31.43
CA HIS A 26 11.06 3.27 -31.75
C HIS A 26 9.52 3.27 -31.89
N LEU A 27 8.81 4.01 -31.03
CA LEU A 27 7.36 4.11 -31.05
C LEU A 27 6.84 4.69 -32.37
N LYS A 28 7.61 5.49 -33.11
CA LYS A 28 7.17 6.05 -34.40
C LYS A 28 7.00 4.97 -35.47
N ASP A 29 7.86 3.96 -35.44
CA ASP A 29 7.93 2.93 -36.48
C ASP A 29 7.30 1.59 -36.07
N CYS A 30 6.98 1.40 -34.79
CA CYS A 30 6.48 0.14 -34.26
C CYS A 30 4.97 0.16 -33.97
N ALA A 31 4.17 -0.31 -34.92
CA ALA A 31 2.71 -0.35 -34.81
C ALA A 31 2.20 -1.26 -33.67
N SER A 32 2.93 -2.32 -33.28
CA SER A 32 2.53 -3.17 -32.15
C SER A 32 2.66 -2.42 -30.82
N CYS A 33 3.80 -1.76 -30.59
CA CYS A 33 4.02 -0.97 -29.38
C CYS A 33 3.05 0.22 -29.28
N GLN A 34 2.69 0.85 -30.40
CA GLN A 34 1.65 1.90 -30.40
C GLN A 34 0.28 1.36 -29.93
N LYS A 35 -0.13 0.18 -30.41
CA LYS A 35 -1.40 -0.44 -30.03
C LYS A 35 -1.42 -0.85 -28.56
N GLU A 36 -0.35 -1.49 -28.09
CA GLU A 36 -0.21 -1.90 -26.69
C GLU A 36 -0.20 -0.69 -25.75
N LEU A 37 0.54 0.36 -26.10
CA LEU A 37 0.56 1.59 -25.30
C LEU A 37 -0.83 2.24 -25.22
N ALA A 38 -1.54 2.32 -26.35
CA ALA A 38 -2.91 2.86 -26.38
C ALA A 38 -3.87 2.04 -25.50
N PHE A 39 -3.74 0.71 -25.51
CA PHE A 39 -4.53 -0.17 -24.65
C PHE A 39 -4.23 0.08 -23.16
N LEU A 40 -2.95 0.17 -22.79
CA LEU A 40 -2.55 0.45 -21.41
C LEU A 40 -3.06 1.82 -20.92
N THR A 41 -2.96 2.86 -21.74
CA THR A 41 -3.48 4.20 -21.40
C THR A 41 -5.00 4.19 -21.23
N GLN A 42 -5.73 3.45 -22.07
CA GLN A 42 -7.18 3.32 -21.93
C GLN A 42 -7.58 2.60 -20.64
N MET A 43 -6.83 1.57 -20.24
CA MET A 43 -7.05 0.89 -18.96
C MET A 43 -6.76 1.80 -17.78
N ASP A 44 -5.67 2.55 -17.81
CA ASP A 44 -5.30 3.50 -16.75
C ASP A 44 -6.38 4.58 -16.58
N GLU A 45 -6.87 5.14 -17.68
CA GLU A 45 -7.96 6.12 -17.66
C GLU A 45 -9.24 5.52 -17.06
N ALA A 46 -9.60 4.29 -17.44
CA ALA A 46 -10.78 3.60 -16.93
C ALA A 46 -10.69 3.26 -15.42
N LEU A 47 -9.47 3.02 -14.92
CA LEU A 47 -9.20 2.74 -13.51
C LEU A 47 -8.98 4.02 -12.69
N SER A 48 -8.62 5.13 -13.34
CA SER A 48 -8.41 6.41 -12.68
C SER A 48 -9.72 6.93 -12.08
N ALA A 49 -9.73 7.14 -10.77
CA ALA A 49 -10.88 7.75 -10.12
C ALA A 49 -11.05 9.19 -10.64
N PRO A 50 -12.28 9.63 -10.97
CA PRO A 50 -12.50 11.00 -11.41
C PRO A 50 -11.97 11.96 -10.34
N ALA A 51 -11.08 12.88 -10.73
CA ALA A 51 -10.50 13.84 -9.82
C ALA A 51 -11.63 14.59 -9.08
N ALA A 52 -11.63 14.48 -7.75
CA ALA A 52 -12.65 15.13 -6.93
C ALA A 52 -12.63 16.65 -7.21
N PRO A 53 -13.79 17.29 -7.40
CA PRO A 53 -13.85 18.73 -7.66
C PRO A 53 -13.21 19.49 -6.50
N ALA A 54 -12.33 20.45 -6.83
CA ALA A 54 -11.48 21.16 -5.86
C ALA A 54 -12.26 21.77 -4.67
N GLY A 55 -13.49 22.23 -4.89
CA GLY A 55 -14.34 22.79 -3.84
C GLY A 55 -14.73 21.78 -2.75
N VAL A 56 -14.92 20.50 -3.09
CA VAL A 56 -15.23 19.44 -2.11
C VAL A 56 -13.99 19.12 -1.28
N VAL A 57 -12.82 19.15 -1.91
CA VAL A 57 -11.52 18.91 -1.26
C VAL A 57 -11.22 20.04 -0.27
N GLU A 58 -11.35 21.31 -0.67
CA GLU A 58 -11.15 22.46 0.23
C GLU A 58 -12.14 22.47 1.41
N GLU A 59 -13.40 22.05 1.21
CA GLU A 59 -14.37 21.95 2.30
C GLU A 59 -14.00 20.84 3.30
N LEU A 60 -13.53 19.69 2.81
CA LEU A 60 -13.06 18.58 3.66
C LEU A 60 -11.77 18.96 4.43
N PHE A 61 -10.82 19.62 3.77
CA PHE A 61 -9.59 20.06 4.41
C PHE A 61 -9.84 21.19 5.42
N SER A 62 -10.73 22.14 5.13
CA SER A 62 -11.07 23.21 6.08
C SER A 62 -11.84 22.70 7.30
N LYS A 63 -12.65 21.63 7.16
CA LYS A 63 -13.32 20.98 8.30
C LYS A 63 -12.36 20.15 9.18
N THR A 64 -11.28 19.61 8.63
CA THR A 64 -10.36 18.70 9.36
C THR A 64 -9.06 19.36 9.85
N THR A 65 -8.63 20.49 9.27
CA THR A 65 -7.39 21.17 9.67
C THR A 65 -7.53 22.15 10.85
N ARG A 66 -8.65 22.12 11.58
CA ARG A 66 -8.75 22.83 12.86
C ARG A 66 -7.96 22.10 13.95
N LYS A 67 -6.62 22.08 13.84
CA LYS A 67 -5.72 21.86 14.97
C LYS A 67 -5.93 23.01 15.94
N LYS A 68 -6.95 22.88 16.78
CA LYS A 68 -7.15 23.70 17.96
C LYS A 68 -5.92 23.45 18.81
N SER A 69 -5.04 24.45 18.86
CA SER A 69 -3.84 24.48 19.66
C SER A 69 -4.20 24.32 21.14
N PHE A 70 -4.42 23.09 21.57
CA PHE A 70 -4.69 22.74 22.96
C PHE A 70 -3.40 22.79 23.81
N LEU A 71 -2.25 22.98 23.15
CA LEU A 71 -0.92 22.96 23.76
C LEU A 71 -0.23 24.33 23.81
N ALA A 72 -0.88 25.43 23.41
CA ALA A 72 -0.30 26.78 23.51
C ALA A 72 -0.42 27.42 24.92
N GLY A 73 -1.05 26.74 25.89
CA GLY A 73 -1.35 27.32 27.20
C GLY A 73 -0.85 26.55 28.44
N TRP A 74 -0.34 25.32 28.30
CA TRP A 74 0.09 24.54 29.46
C TRP A 74 1.60 24.65 29.67
N LYS A 75 1.98 25.32 30.76
CA LYS A 75 3.34 25.49 31.27
C LYS A 75 4.13 24.16 31.24
N PRO A 76 5.48 24.20 31.10
CA PRO A 76 6.33 23.02 31.09
C PRO A 76 6.47 22.43 32.50
N VAL A 77 5.39 21.86 33.04
CA VAL A 77 5.40 21.08 34.28
C VAL A 77 5.46 19.57 33.98
N PHE A 78 5.21 19.15 32.73
CA PHE A 78 5.14 17.73 32.35
C PHE A 78 6.44 17.13 31.82
N ALA A 79 7.52 17.92 31.66
CA ALA A 79 8.81 17.38 31.23
C ALA A 79 9.44 16.44 32.27
N SER A 80 9.11 16.59 33.56
CA SER A 80 9.60 15.72 34.63
C SER A 80 8.77 14.45 34.82
N THR A 81 7.46 14.47 34.54
CA THR A 81 6.60 13.30 34.70
C THR A 81 6.72 12.29 33.57
N ALA A 82 7.10 12.72 32.36
CA ALA A 82 7.29 11.80 31.23
C ALA A 82 8.44 10.81 31.49
N LEU A 83 9.55 11.27 32.08
CA LEU A 83 10.68 10.40 32.42
C LEU A 83 10.33 9.39 33.52
N LEU A 84 9.59 9.82 34.55
CA LEU A 84 9.11 8.90 35.59
C LEU A 84 8.08 7.91 35.06
N GLY A 85 7.17 8.34 34.17
CA GLY A 85 6.20 7.46 33.53
C GLY A 85 6.85 6.40 32.64
N VAL A 86 7.82 6.78 31.81
CA VAL A 86 8.58 5.83 30.97
C VAL A 86 9.43 4.90 31.83
N ALA A 87 10.09 5.39 32.88
CA ALA A 87 10.86 4.55 33.79
C ALA A 87 9.97 3.55 34.56
N LEU A 88 8.81 3.99 35.07
CA LEU A 88 7.84 3.10 35.69
C LEU A 88 7.27 2.09 34.70
N PHE A 89 6.96 2.50 33.47
CA PHE A 89 6.43 1.61 32.44
C PHE A 89 7.44 0.54 32.03
N VAL A 90 8.72 0.89 31.81
CA VAL A 90 9.80 -0.06 31.50
C VAL A 90 10.03 -1.02 32.66
N THR A 91 10.00 -0.51 33.90
CA THR A 91 10.15 -1.36 35.10
C THR A 91 8.95 -2.30 35.26
N PHE A 92 7.73 -1.82 35.00
CA PHE A 92 6.51 -2.61 35.08
C PHE A 92 6.42 -3.65 33.96
N MET A 93 6.83 -3.32 32.74
CA MET A 93 6.96 -4.28 31.63
C MET A 93 8.05 -5.33 31.88
N GLY A 94 9.18 -4.93 32.47
CA GLY A 94 10.25 -5.87 32.84
C GLY A 94 9.86 -6.83 33.97
N LEU A 95 8.91 -6.46 34.83
CA LEU A 95 8.39 -7.30 35.92
C LEU A 95 7.23 -8.22 35.50
N GLN A 96 6.59 -7.98 34.34
CA GLN A 96 5.52 -8.84 33.80
C GLN A 96 5.87 -9.38 32.40
N PRO A 97 6.92 -10.21 32.26
CA PRO A 97 7.28 -10.81 30.98
C PRO A 97 6.18 -11.71 30.39
N ASP A 98 5.36 -12.34 31.25
CA ASP A 98 4.32 -13.29 30.82
C ASP A 98 3.07 -12.66 30.19
N LYS A 99 2.89 -11.33 30.26
CA LYS A 99 1.69 -10.67 29.66
C LYS A 99 1.99 -9.77 28.47
N ALA A 100 3.27 -9.47 28.23
CA ALA A 100 3.71 -8.62 27.13
C ALA A 100 4.11 -9.43 25.88
N ALA A 101 4.32 -10.74 26.03
CA ALA A 101 4.43 -11.62 24.89
C ALA A 101 3.02 -11.76 24.28
N PHE A 102 2.78 -11.03 23.20
CA PHE A 102 1.78 -11.41 22.21
C PHE A 102 1.97 -12.90 21.96
N ASP A 103 0.99 -13.74 22.34
CA ASP A 103 1.14 -15.20 22.29
C ASP A 103 1.11 -15.62 20.82
N ALA A 104 2.29 -15.54 20.21
CA ALA A 104 2.49 -15.89 18.81
C ALA A 104 2.07 -17.34 18.56
N ASN A 105 2.12 -18.22 19.56
CA ASN A 105 1.65 -19.60 19.42
C ASN A 105 0.12 -19.67 19.33
N GLU A 106 -0.61 -18.83 20.06
CA GLU A 106 -2.08 -18.75 19.94
C GLU A 106 -2.51 -18.24 18.56
N VAL A 107 -1.84 -17.20 18.06
CA VAL A 107 -2.10 -16.66 16.72
C VAL A 107 -1.71 -17.67 15.63
N ILE A 108 -0.58 -18.34 15.75
CA ILE A 108 -0.14 -19.39 14.82
C ILE A 108 -1.13 -20.56 14.84
N ALA A 109 -1.60 -20.99 16.02
CA ALA A 109 -2.57 -22.06 16.15
C ALA A 109 -3.92 -21.69 15.49
N TYR A 110 -4.42 -20.48 15.77
CA TYR A 110 -5.64 -19.97 15.14
C TYR A 110 -5.50 -19.87 13.62
N MET A 111 -4.37 -19.36 13.13
CA MET A 111 -4.10 -19.31 11.69
C MET A 111 -4.04 -20.70 11.08
N SER A 112 -3.33 -21.66 11.68
CA SER A 112 -3.27 -23.04 11.15
C SER A 112 -4.64 -23.72 11.12
N GLU A 113 -5.46 -23.54 12.16
CA GLU A 113 -6.78 -24.18 12.24
C GLU A 113 -7.76 -23.60 11.22
N ASN A 114 -7.68 -22.29 10.93
CA ASN A 114 -8.58 -21.65 9.98
C ASN A 114 -8.06 -21.65 8.53
N LEU A 115 -6.75 -21.70 8.30
CA LEU A 115 -6.17 -21.74 6.96
C LEU A 115 -6.32 -23.12 6.30
N ASP A 116 -6.27 -24.21 7.06
CA ASP A 116 -6.38 -25.56 6.48
C ASP A 116 -7.76 -25.79 5.83
N ALA A 117 -8.84 -25.27 6.42
CA ALA A 117 -10.19 -25.41 5.87
C ALA A 117 -10.38 -24.61 4.58
N GLU A 118 -9.91 -23.36 4.54
CA GLU A 118 -9.98 -22.52 3.33
C GLU A 118 -9.07 -23.03 2.21
N TYR A 119 -7.90 -23.59 2.57
CA TYR A 119 -6.98 -24.18 1.60
C TYR A 119 -7.54 -25.46 0.99
N GLN A 120 -8.17 -26.32 1.81
CA GLN A 120 -8.80 -27.56 1.33
C GLN A 120 -9.95 -27.27 0.37
N SER A 121 -10.83 -26.30 0.68
CA SER A 121 -11.92 -25.94 -0.24
C SER A 121 -11.39 -25.40 -1.57
N PHE A 122 -10.34 -24.56 -1.53
CA PHE A 122 -9.72 -24.04 -2.75
C PHE A 122 -9.06 -25.17 -3.58
N ALA A 123 -8.42 -26.14 -2.94
CA ALA A 123 -7.81 -27.28 -3.61
C ALA A 123 -8.86 -28.20 -4.27
N GLU A 124 -10.00 -28.41 -3.61
CA GLU A 124 -11.14 -29.15 -4.17
C GLU A 124 -11.75 -28.43 -5.39
N ASP A 125 -11.95 -27.11 -5.30
CA ASP A 125 -12.45 -26.29 -6.41
C ASP A 125 -11.49 -26.32 -7.61
N LEU A 126 -10.18 -26.26 -7.36
CA LEU A 126 -9.16 -26.35 -8.40
C LEU A 126 -9.16 -27.73 -9.09
N ALA A 127 -9.27 -28.80 -8.31
CA ALA A 127 -9.32 -30.16 -8.84
C ALA A 127 -10.58 -30.41 -9.68
N ALA A 128 -11.73 -29.88 -9.23
CA ALA A 128 -12.97 -29.95 -10.00
C ALA A 128 -12.86 -29.19 -11.33
N PHE A 129 -12.20 -28.03 -11.33
CA PHE A 129 -11.95 -27.26 -12.56
C PHE A 129 -11.02 -28.00 -13.53
N GLU A 130 -9.98 -28.70 -13.05
CA GLU A 130 -9.08 -29.49 -13.90
C GLU A 130 -9.78 -30.69 -14.58
N GLU A 131 -10.79 -31.30 -13.95
CA GLU A 131 -11.55 -32.39 -14.56
C GLU A 131 -12.52 -31.93 -15.67
N GLU A 132 -12.88 -30.64 -15.69
CA GLU A 132 -13.76 -30.06 -16.72
C GLU A 132 -13.04 -29.69 -18.04
N PHE A 133 -11.70 -29.75 -18.09
CA PHE A 133 -10.87 -29.40 -19.26
C PHE A 133 -10.09 -30.59 -19.84
#